data_AF-A0A7Z0NRL6-F1
#
_entry.id   AF-A0A7Z0NRL6-F1
#
_cell.length_a   1.000
_cell.length_b   1.000
_cell.length_c   1.000
_cell.angle_alpha   90.00
_cell.angle_beta   90.00
_cell.angle_gamma   90.00
#
_symmetry.space_group_name_H-M   'P 1'
#
loop_
_entity.id
_entity.type
_entity.pdbx_description
1 polymer ?
#
loop_
_entity_poly.entity_id
_entity_poly.type
_entity_poly.pdbx_seq_one_letter_code
_entity_poly.pdbx_strand_id
1 'polypeptide(L)'
;MTTDSRVHVEPGADVHSPDHTIRIIASPDGQVDVRVRSLHRHTEESLARQVRAAARLALAHLQQQTQDDQSGQDHRRPGWR
;
A
#
# COMPACT_ATOMS: atom_id res chain seq x y z
N MET A 1 32.07 3.59 6.28
CA MET A 1 31.00 3.10 5.39
C MET A 1 29.73 3.07 6.21
N THR A 2 28.89 4.08 6.08
CA THR A 2 27.62 4.21 6.82
C THR A 2 26.60 3.28 6.18
N THR A 3 26.11 2.31 6.94
CA THR A 3 24.94 1.52 6.58
C THR A 3 23.73 2.46 6.56
N ASP A 4 23.26 2.80 5.37
CA ASP A 4 21.95 3.42 5.13
C ASP A 4 20.90 2.38 5.55
N SER A 5 20.63 2.32 6.86
CA SER A 5 19.51 1.59 7.43
C SER A 5 18.25 2.29 6.98
N ARG A 6 17.86 2.09 5.71
CA ARG A 6 16.48 2.30 5.30
C ARG A 6 15.68 1.42 6.22
N VAL A 7 14.95 2.06 7.12
CA VAL A 7 13.91 1.42 7.90
C VAL A 7 13.09 0.66 6.87
N HIS A 8 13.24 -0.66 6.85
CA HIS A 8 12.42 -1.54 6.04
C HIS A 8 11.08 -1.56 6.77
N VAL A 9 10.33 -0.47 6.63
CA VAL A 9 8.91 -0.48 6.94
C VAL A 9 8.36 -1.41 5.87
N GLU A 10 8.10 -2.66 6.24
CA GLU A 10 7.32 -3.56 5.38
C GLU A 10 6.05 -2.78 5.00
N PRO A 11 5.92 -2.39 3.74
CA PRO A 11 4.80 -1.57 3.33
C PRO A 11 3.54 -2.43 3.50
N GLY A 12 2.52 -1.89 4.16
CA GLY A 12 1.21 -2.56 4.21
C GLY A 12 0.67 -2.77 2.79
N ALA A 13 0.91 -1.81 1.90
CA ALA A 13 0.75 -1.97 0.47
C ALA A 13 1.81 -1.17 -0.32
N ASP A 14 2.36 -1.77 -1.37
CA ASP A 14 3.23 -1.09 -2.34
C ASP A 14 2.65 -1.27 -3.75
N VAL A 15 2.08 -0.20 -4.29
CA VAL A 15 1.31 -0.23 -5.53
C VAL A 15 1.92 0.68 -6.58
N HIS A 16 2.00 0.17 -7.81
CA HIS A 16 2.44 0.93 -8.98
C HIS A 16 1.27 1.25 -9.92
N SER A 17 1.30 2.43 -10.55
CA SER A 17 0.46 2.68 -11.73
C SER A 17 0.86 1.75 -12.88
N PRO A 18 -0.05 1.46 -13.84
CA PRO A 18 0.26 0.56 -14.97
C PRO A 18 1.46 0.98 -15.82
N ASP A 19 1.75 2.28 -15.87
CA ASP A 19 2.87 2.87 -16.60
C ASP A 19 4.13 3.07 -15.72
N HIS A 20 4.11 2.59 -14.47
CA HIS A 20 5.17 2.73 -13.46
C HIS A 20 5.64 4.18 -13.20
N THR A 21 4.82 5.17 -13.56
CA THR A 21 5.12 6.59 -13.30
C THR A 21 4.78 6.99 -11.88
N ILE A 22 3.81 6.31 -11.25
CA ILE A 22 3.38 6.55 -9.87
C ILE A 22 3.63 5.31 -9.02
N ARG A 23 4.16 5.52 -7.82
CA ARG A 23 4.24 4.53 -6.76
C ARG A 23 3.55 5.07 -5.51
N ILE A 24 2.66 4.27 -4.94
CA ILE A 24 1.99 4.58 -3.67
C ILE A 24 2.40 3.52 -2.66
N ILE A 25 2.93 4.00 -1.54
CA ILE A 25 3.31 3.17 -0.40
C ILE A 25 2.34 3.52 0.72
N ALA A 26 1.51 2.55 1.12
CA ALA A 26 0.64 2.69 2.27
C ALA A 26 1.18 1.86 3.42
N SER A 27 1.26 2.45 4.60
CA SER A 27 1.65 1.75 5.81
C SER A 27 0.40 1.17 6.51
N PRO A 28 0.57 0.13 7.35
CA PRO A 28 -0.56 -0.47 8.07
C PRO A 28 -1.30 0.49 9.02
N ASP A 29 -0.64 1.55 9.50
CA ASP A 29 -1.21 2.61 10.33
C ASP A 29 -1.94 3.70 9.52
N GLY A 30 -2.04 3.54 8.20
CA GLY A 30 -2.83 4.42 7.33
C GLY A 30 -2.08 5.64 6.79
N GLN A 31 -0.75 5.72 6.96
CA GLN A 31 0.05 6.74 6.27
C GLN A 31 0.23 6.36 4.79
N VAL A 32 0.35 7.38 3.93
CA VAL A 32 0.50 7.19 2.48
C VAL A 32 1.61 8.09 1.93
N ASP A 33 2.63 7.50 1.31
CA ASP A 33 3.67 8.17 0.52
C ASP A 33 3.34 7.99 -0.98
N VAL A 34 3.27 9.09 -1.72
CA VAL A 34 3.02 9.10 -3.17
C VAL A 34 4.25 9.64 -3.89
N ARG A 35 4.84 8.80 -4.75
CA ARG A 35 6.01 9.16 -5.56
C ARG A 35 5.62 9.20 -7.02
N VAL A 36 5.84 10.34 -7.66
CA VAL A 36 5.53 10.57 -9.07
C VAL A 36 6.82 10.83 -9.83
N ARG A 37 7.05 10.07 -10.91
CA ARG A 37 8.14 10.27 -11.85
C ARG A 37 7.65 11.07 -13.05
N SER A 38 8.54 11.89 -13.61
CA SER A 38 8.24 12.64 -14.85
C SER A 38 6.97 13.49 -14.77
N LEU A 39 6.72 14.14 -13.62
CA LEU A 39 5.51 14.93 -13.33
C LEU A 39 5.12 15.89 -14.47
N HIS A 40 6.12 16.49 -15.13
CA HIS A 40 5.94 17.40 -16.28
C HIS A 40 5.23 16.78 -17.50
N ARG A 41 5.08 15.45 -17.56
CA ARG A 41 4.38 14.74 -18.65
C ARG A 41 2.92 14.47 -18.34
N HIS A 42 2.48 14.73 -17.11
CA HIS A 42 1.12 14.48 -16.69
C HIS A 42 0.28 15.74 -16.77
N THR A 43 -0.95 15.61 -17.25
CA THR A 43 -2.00 16.59 -16.98
C THR A 43 -2.57 16.35 -15.58
N GLU A 44 -3.15 17.39 -14.98
CA GLU A 44 -3.84 17.27 -13.68
C GLU A 44 -4.85 16.11 -13.69
N GLU A 45 -5.66 16.00 -14.75
CA GLU A 45 -6.65 14.93 -14.88
C GLU A 45 -6.00 13.54 -14.91
N SER A 46 -4.95 13.36 -15.72
CA SER A 46 -4.25 12.08 -15.83
C SER A 46 -3.61 11.67 -14.50
N LEU A 47 -2.98 12.64 -13.81
CA LEU A 47 -2.33 12.43 -12.52
C LEU A 47 -3.36 12.05 -11.46
N ALA A 48 -4.45 12.82 -11.34
CA ALA A 48 -5.51 12.56 -10.37
C ALA A 48 -6.14 11.17 -10.58
N ARG A 49 -6.33 10.77 -11.85
CA ARG A 49 -6.88 9.45 -12.19
C ARG A 49 -5.94 8.32 -11.76
N GLN A 50 -4.65 8.45 -12.07
CA GLN A 50 -3.65 7.43 -11.72
C GLN A 50 -3.44 7.32 -10.21
N VAL A 51 -3.33 8.45 -9.50
CA VAL A 51 -3.21 8.47 -8.03
C VAL A 51 -4.45 7.84 -7.39
N ARG A 52 -5.65 8.17 -7.86
CA ARG A 52 -6.91 7.59 -7.34
C ARG A 52 -6.99 6.09 -7.59
N ALA A 53 -6.54 5.60 -8.75
CA ALA A 53 -6.52 4.18 -9.05
C ALA A 53 -5.54 3.43 -8.14
N ALA A 54 -4.31 3.93 -7.99
CA ALA A 54 -3.31 3.33 -7.11
C ALA A 54 -3.73 3.38 -5.64
N ALA A 55 -4.38 4.46 -5.18
CA ALA A 55 -4.88 4.58 -3.81
C ALA A 55 -5.99 3.56 -3.50
N ARG A 56 -6.88 3.28 -4.46
CA ARG A 56 -7.91 2.24 -4.31
C ARG A 56 -7.30 0.85 -4.17
N LEU A 57 -6.28 0.54 -4.95
CA LEU A 57 -5.55 -0.72 -4.83
C LEU A 57 -4.86 -0.84 -3.46
N ALA A 58 -4.19 0.22 -3.00
CA ALA A 58 -3.55 0.23 -1.69
C ALA A 58 -4.56 0.01 -0.55
N LEU A 59 -5.72 0.67 -0.62
CA LEU A 59 -6.81 0.46 0.34
C LEU A 59 -7.34 -0.98 0.32
N ALA A 60 -7.54 -1.56 -0.87
CA ALA A 60 -7.99 -2.94 -1.00
C ALA A 60 -6.98 -3.93 -0.39
N HIS A 61 -5.68 -3.70 -0.59
CA HIS A 61 -4.62 -4.52 0.02
C HIS A 61 -4.65 -4.45 1.55
N LEU A 62 -4.77 -3.26 2.14
CA LEU A 62 -4.84 -3.09 3.60
C LEU A 62 -6.10 -3.75 4.20
N GLN A 63 -7.24 -3.62 3.50
CA GLN A 63 -8.50 -4.25 3.93
C GLN A 63 -8.41 -5.78 3.87
N GLN A 64 -7.77 -6.33 2.85
CA GLN A 64 -7.59 -7.77 2.70
C GLN A 64 -6.66 -8.34 3.78
N GLN A 65 -5.54 -7.69 4.07
CA GLN A 65 -4.65 -8.08 5.18
C GLN A 65 -5.39 -8.08 6.53
N THR A 66 -6.21 -7.06 6.78
CA THR A 66 -7.03 -6.97 7.99
C THR A 66 -8.04 -8.10 8.09
N GLN A 67 -8.60 -8.55 6.96
CA GLN A 67 -9.55 -9.66 6.91
C GLN A 67 -8.85 -11.02 7.10
N ASP A 68 -7.69 -11.23 6.50
CA ASP A 68 -6.90 -12.46 6.64
C ASP A 68 -6.41 -12.65 8.09
N ASP A 69 -5.97 -11.56 8.75
CA ASP A 69 -5.56 -11.57 10.17
C ASP A 69 -6.73 -11.92 11.12
N GLN A 70 -7.95 -11.44 10.83
CA GLN A 70 -9.14 -11.79 11.61
C GLN A 70 -9.59 -13.23 11.36
N SER A 71 -9.49 -13.70 10.11
CA SER A 71 -9.84 -15.06 9.71
C SER A 71 -8.90 -16.10 10.32
N GLY A 72 -7.60 -15.78 10.46
CA GLY A 72 -6.61 -16.62 11.14
C GLY A 72 -6.81 -16.69 12.67
N GLN A 73 -7.42 -15.68 13.27
CA GLN A 73 -7.70 -15.64 14.72
C GLN A 73 -8.97 -16.43 15.10
N ASP A 74 -9.97 -16.51 14.22
CA ASP A 74 -11.20 -17.27 14.48
C ASP A 74 -11.01 -18.81 14.47
N HIS A 75 -9.88 -19.30 13.94
CA HIS A 75 -9.56 -20.74 13.95
C HIS A 75 -8.87 -21.22 15.25
N ARG A 76 -8.59 -20.33 16.21
CA ARG A 76 -8.13 -20.72 17.55
C ARG A 76 -9.23 -20.48 18.59
N ARG A 77 -10.33 -21.23 18.47
CA ARG A 77 -11.15 -21.61 19.62
C ARG A 77 -10.56 -22.87 20.28
N PRO A 78 -9.81 -22.76 21.39
CA PRO A 78 -9.66 -23.87 22.31
C PRO A 78 -10.89 -23.90 23.22
N GLY A 79 -11.82 -24.80 22.94
CA GLY A 79 -12.90 -25.15 23.87
C GLY A 79 -13.26 -26.61 23.62
N TRP A 80 -12.59 -27.56 24.26
CA TRP A 80 -12.84 -28.10 25.61
C TRP A 80 -14.11 -28.96 25.69
N ARG A 81 -13.83 -30.24 25.95
CA ARG A 81 -14.68 -31.38 26.33
C ARG A 81 -15.45 -32.09 25.23
#